data_AF-A0A812Y6T0-F1
#
_entry.id   AF-A0A812Y6T0-F1
#
_cell.length_a   1.000
_cell.length_b   1.000
_cell.length_c   1.000
_cell.angle_alpha   90.00
_cell.angle_beta   90.00
_cell.angle_gamma   90.00
#
_symmetry.space_group_name_H-M   'P 1'
#
loop_
_entity.id
_entity.type
_entity.pdbx_description
1 polymer ?
#
loop_
_entity_poly.entity_id
_entity_poly.type
_entity_poly.pdbx_seq_one_letter_code
_entity_poly.pdbx_strand_id
1 'polypeptide(L)'
;MCRCLTLISKILCRVILEGSTVVMKAINTNSEVELKKAISLAPRGQRAKQLLEVSVGTQSISPLYWSIDSGSLAVANAIIEDLLIIRADREVYYYGCDALFTRHPEARLPPCESASRH
;
A
#
# COMPACT_ATOMS: atom_id res chain seq x y z
N MET A 1 -30.25 -21.75 16.46
CA MET A 1 -29.01 -21.07 16.90
C MET A 1 -28.22 -20.35 15.80
N CYS A 2 -28.39 -20.62 14.49
CA CYS A 2 -27.50 -20.06 13.45
C CYS A 2 -27.80 -18.64 12.91
N ARG A 3 -28.95 -18.02 13.18
CA ARG A 3 -29.30 -16.71 12.56
C ARG A 3 -28.54 -15.51 13.16
N CYS A 4 -28.20 -15.57 14.45
CA CYS A 4 -27.48 -14.48 15.13
C CYS A 4 -26.05 -14.35 14.61
N LEU A 5 -25.34 -15.47 14.39
CA LEU A 5 -23.99 -15.48 13.84
C LEU A 5 -23.93 -14.92 12.41
N THR A 6 -24.92 -15.26 11.57
CA THR A 6 -25.00 -14.70 10.20
C THR A 6 -25.20 -13.18 10.23
N LEU A 7 -26.02 -12.67 11.15
CA LEU A 7 -26.25 -11.23 11.28
C LEU A 7 -25.01 -10.49 11.78
N ILE A 8 -24.33 -11.03 12.80
CA ILE A 8 -23.09 -10.46 13.35
C ILE A 8 -22.00 -10.42 12.28
N SER A 9 -21.80 -11.50 11.53
CA SER A 9 -20.84 -11.56 10.43
C SER A 9 -21.13 -10.50 9.35
N LYS A 10 -22.40 -10.34 8.95
CA LYS A 10 -22.79 -9.33 7.95
C LYS A 10 -22.54 -7.91 8.44
N ILE A 11 -22.89 -7.60 9.68
CA ILE A 11 -22.68 -6.27 10.26
C ILE A 11 -21.19 -5.97 10.41
N LEU A 12 -20.40 -6.94 10.90
CA LEU A 12 -18.95 -6.79 11.03
C LEU A 12 -18.28 -6.56 9.67
N CYS A 13 -18.58 -7.39 8.66
CA CYS A 13 -18.05 -7.21 7.32
C CYS A 13 -18.42 -5.85 6.73
N ARG A 14 -19.64 -5.37 6.98
CA ARG A 14 -20.07 -4.04 6.52
C ARG A 14 -19.29 -2.92 7.20
N VAL A 15 -19.07 -2.99 8.51
CA VAL A 15 -18.26 -2.01 9.24
C VAL A 15 -16.81 -2.01 8.75
N ILE A 16 -16.23 -3.19 8.50
CA ILE A 16 -14.87 -3.31 7.96
C ILE A 16 -14.80 -2.70 6.56
N LEU A 17 -15.76 -3.02 5.69
CA LEU A 17 -15.80 -2.47 4.33
C LEU A 17 -16.07 -0.97 4.35
N GLU A 18 -16.97 -0.45 5.18
CA GLU A 18 -17.27 0.99 5.23
C GLU A 18 -16.14 1.80 5.87
N GLY A 19 -15.45 1.25 6.88
CA GLY A 19 -14.33 1.88 7.57
C GLY A 19 -12.97 1.74 6.88
N SER A 20 -12.85 0.86 5.88
CA SER A 20 -11.60 0.66 5.12
C SER A 20 -11.38 1.78 4.10
N THR A 21 -10.14 2.26 4.01
CA THR A 21 -9.73 3.18 2.94
C THR A 21 -9.89 2.51 1.57
N VAL A 22 -10.04 3.31 0.51
CA VAL A 22 -10.14 2.81 -0.88
C VAL A 22 -8.93 1.96 -1.29
N VAL A 23 -7.74 2.26 -0.77
CA VAL A 23 -6.53 1.45 -0.96
C VAL A 23 -6.67 0.08 -0.28
N MET A 24 -7.15 0.05 0.96
CA MET A 24 -7.31 -1.20 1.72
C MET A 24 -8.38 -2.12 1.13
N LYS A 25 -9.46 -1.53 0.56
CA LYS A 25 -10.47 -2.29 -0.19
C LYS A 25 -9.86 -3.01 -1.39
N ALA A 26 -9.04 -2.32 -2.17
CA ALA A 26 -8.38 -2.89 -3.33
C ALA A 26 -7.39 -4.02 -2.95
N ILE A 27 -6.72 -3.90 -1.79
CA ILE A 27 -5.85 -4.96 -1.27
C ILE A 27 -6.67 -6.20 -0.87
N ASN A 28 -7.81 -6.01 -0.21
CA ASN A 28 -8.68 -7.10 0.23
C ASN A 28 -9.32 -7.85 -0.96
N THR A 29 -9.61 -7.16 -2.06
CA THR A 29 -10.10 -7.77 -3.31
C THR A 29 -8.98 -8.26 -4.23
N ASN A 30 -7.71 -8.03 -3.86
CA ASN A 30 -6.53 -8.28 -4.69
C ASN A 30 -6.66 -7.74 -6.13
N SER A 31 -7.31 -6.57 -6.27
CA SER A 31 -7.64 -5.98 -7.57
C SER A 31 -6.72 -4.80 -7.89
N GLU A 32 -5.78 -5.02 -8.81
CA GLU A 32 -4.90 -3.98 -9.33
C GLU A 32 -5.68 -2.82 -9.98
N VAL A 33 -6.78 -3.14 -10.68
CA VAL A 33 -7.60 -2.13 -11.37
C VAL A 33 -8.25 -1.17 -10.38
N GLU A 34 -8.75 -1.68 -9.26
CA GLU A 34 -9.33 -0.87 -8.19
C GLU A 34 -8.27 -0.02 -7.50
N LEU A 35 -7.08 -0.58 -7.29
CA LEU A 35 -5.95 0.15 -6.71
C LEU A 35 -5.53 1.32 -7.60
N LYS A 36 -5.34 1.10 -8.91
CA LYS A 36 -4.97 2.17 -9.86
C LYS A 36 -6.01 3.28 -9.90
N LYS A 37 -7.30 2.92 -9.84
CA LYS A 37 -8.40 3.90 -9.72
C LYS A 37 -8.29 4.68 -8.41
N ALA A 38 -8.06 4.02 -7.28
CA ALA A 38 -7.89 4.69 -5.99
C ALA A 38 -6.69 5.65 -5.99
N ILE A 39 -5.55 5.24 -6.54
CA ILE A 39 -4.34 6.07 -6.66
C ILE A 39 -4.57 7.27 -7.59
N SER A 40 -5.36 7.09 -8.66
CA SER A 40 -5.64 8.18 -9.60
C SER A 40 -6.35 9.37 -8.96
N LEU A 41 -7.15 9.11 -7.92
CA LEU A 41 -7.85 10.13 -7.14
C LEU A 41 -6.93 10.88 -6.17
N ALA A 42 -5.80 10.28 -5.80
CA ALA A 42 -4.85 10.87 -4.87
C ALA A 42 -3.94 11.91 -5.56
N PRO A 43 -3.68 13.06 -4.91
CA PRO A 43 -2.81 14.09 -5.47
C PRO A 43 -1.38 13.54 -5.61
N ARG A 44 -0.72 13.87 -6.74
CA ARG A 44 0.54 13.25 -7.19
C ARG A 44 1.62 13.20 -6.10
N GLY A 45 1.84 14.30 -5.38
CA GLY A 45 2.85 14.41 -4.33
C GLY A 45 2.53 13.67 -3.01
N GLN A 46 1.29 13.19 -2.81
CA GLN A 46 0.90 12.45 -1.60
C GLN A 46 0.62 10.96 -1.86
N ARG A 47 0.67 10.50 -3.11
CA ARG A 47 0.37 9.10 -3.48
C ARG A 47 1.25 8.11 -2.75
N ALA A 48 2.56 8.32 -2.74
CA ALA A 48 3.47 7.40 -2.04
C ALA A 48 3.19 7.39 -0.54
N LYS A 49 2.85 8.54 0.04
CA LYS A 49 2.43 8.59 1.45
C LYS A 49 1.19 7.75 1.68
N GLN A 50 0.16 7.85 0.84
CA GLN A 50 -1.06 7.04 0.98
C GLN A 50 -0.84 5.54 0.70
N LEU A 51 0.17 5.18 -0.10
CA LEU A 51 0.52 3.79 -0.41
C LEU A 51 1.44 3.14 0.62
N LEU A 52 2.18 3.94 1.39
CA LEU A 52 3.12 3.48 2.42
C LEU A 52 2.61 3.72 3.84
N GLU A 53 1.62 4.60 4.01
CA GLU A 53 1.09 5.01 5.30
C GLU A 53 -0.42 5.22 5.22
N VAL A 54 -1.16 4.31 5.86
CA VAL A 54 -2.58 4.48 6.16
C VAL A 54 -2.76 4.50 7.67
N SER A 55 -3.20 5.64 8.19
CA SER A 55 -3.49 5.81 9.61
C SER A 55 -4.94 5.45 9.89
N VAL A 56 -5.15 4.48 10.77
CA VAL A 56 -6.47 4.08 11.28
C VAL A 56 -6.46 4.25 12.79
N GLY A 57 -7.12 5.30 13.29
CA GLY A 57 -7.11 5.65 14.71
C GLY A 57 -5.70 5.96 15.21
N THR A 58 -5.21 5.16 16.16
CA THR A 58 -3.85 5.28 16.74
C THR A 58 -2.81 4.41 16.05
N GLN A 59 -3.21 3.61 15.05
CA GLN A 59 -2.33 2.69 14.35
C GLN A 59 -1.99 3.21 12.96
N SER A 60 -0.75 3.03 12.55
CA SER A 60 -0.25 3.35 11.21
C SER A 60 0.15 2.04 10.55
N ILE A 61 -0.59 1.65 9.52
CA ILE A 61 -0.39 0.42 8.76
C ILE A 61 0.27 0.80 7.43
N SER A 62 1.25 0.00 7.00
CA SER A 62 1.82 0.10 5.65
C SER A 62 1.00 -0.76 4.68
N PRO A 63 0.27 -0.18 3.72
CA PRO A 63 -0.51 -0.93 2.74
C PRO A 63 0.35 -1.89 1.91
N LEU A 64 1.60 -1.52 1.62
CA LEU A 64 2.55 -2.40 0.94
C LEU A 64 2.83 -3.67 1.75
N TYR A 65 3.22 -3.54 3.03
CA TYR A 65 3.47 -4.70 3.88
C TYR A 65 2.21 -5.54 4.09
N TRP A 66 1.06 -4.88 4.28
CA TRP A 66 -0.21 -5.58 4.41
C TRP A 66 -0.54 -6.41 3.17
N SER A 67 -0.30 -5.88 1.96
CA SER A 67 -0.54 -6.60 0.72
C SER A 67 0.39 -7.81 0.53
N ILE A 68 1.61 -7.74 1.07
CA ILE A 68 2.55 -8.87 1.06
C ILE A 68 2.10 -9.93 2.06
N ASP A 69 1.79 -9.52 3.30
CA ASP A 69 1.35 -10.42 4.38
C ASP A 69 0.02 -11.11 4.06
N SER A 70 -0.91 -10.40 3.42
CA SER A 70 -2.19 -10.95 2.97
C SER A 70 -2.09 -11.83 1.72
N GLY A 71 -0.92 -11.91 1.08
CA GLY A 71 -0.72 -12.65 -0.18
C GLY A 71 -1.32 -11.98 -1.42
N SER A 72 -1.70 -10.70 -1.33
CA SER A 72 -2.25 -9.91 -2.44
C SER A 72 -1.13 -9.39 -3.37
N LEU A 73 -0.39 -10.32 -3.98
CA LEU A 73 0.84 -10.02 -4.72
C LEU A 73 0.62 -9.14 -5.97
N ALA A 74 -0.54 -9.24 -6.62
CA ALA A 74 -0.86 -8.41 -7.77
C ALA A 74 -0.96 -6.93 -7.37
N VAL A 75 -1.58 -6.67 -6.22
CA VAL A 75 -1.65 -5.33 -5.63
C VAL A 75 -0.28 -4.89 -5.13
N ALA A 76 0.48 -5.76 -4.46
CA ALA A 76 1.84 -5.46 -4.00
C ALA A 76 2.76 -5.01 -5.15
N ASN A 77 2.75 -5.75 -6.26
CA ASN A 77 3.51 -5.40 -7.47
C ASN A 77 3.08 -4.05 -8.04
N ALA A 78 1.77 -3.81 -8.14
CA ALA A 78 1.26 -2.53 -8.61
C ALA A 78 1.65 -1.34 -7.70
N ILE A 79 1.73 -1.56 -6.38
CA ILE A 79 2.24 -0.54 -5.44
C ILE A 79 3.72 -0.26 -5.70
N ILE A 80 4.54 -1.30 -5.83
CA ILE A 80 5.99 -1.16 -6.09
C ILE A 80 6.22 -0.45 -7.42
N GLU A 81 5.52 -0.86 -8.48
CA GLU A 81 5.59 -0.18 -9.78
C GLU A 81 5.22 1.31 -9.66
N ASP A 82 4.13 1.66 -8.96
CA ASP A 82 3.73 3.05 -8.78
C ASP A 82 4.77 3.89 -8.02
N LEU A 83 5.44 3.28 -7.03
CA LEU A 83 6.47 3.92 -6.21
C LEU A 83 7.80 4.11 -6.95
N LEU A 84 8.17 3.15 -7.80
CA LEU A 84 9.44 3.14 -8.55
C LEU A 84 9.38 3.92 -9.86
N ILE A 85 8.19 4.20 -10.40
CA ILE A 85 8.03 5.02 -11.59
C ILE A 85 8.57 6.43 -11.30
N ILE A 86 9.61 6.82 -12.06
CA ILE A 86 10.17 8.17 -12.04
C ILE A 86 9.09 9.14 -12.52
N ARG A 87 8.73 10.09 -11.66
CA ARG A 87 7.75 11.14 -11.97
C ARG A 87 8.46 12.47 -12.00
N ALA A 88 8.46 13.10 -13.18
CA ALA A 88 8.83 14.51 -13.30
C ALA A 88 7.66 15.35 -12.79
N ASP A 89 7.70 15.74 -11.51
CA ASP A 89 6.84 16.82 -11.02
C ASP A 89 7.54 18.16 -11.30
N ARG A 90 6.77 19.24 -11.36
CA ARG A 90 7.24 20.54 -11.87
C ARG A 90 8.38 21.16 -11.05
N GLU A 91 8.60 20.68 -9.83
CA GLU A 91 9.57 21.24 -8.89
C GLU A 91 10.78 20.33 -8.60
N VAL A 92 10.65 18.99 -8.68
CA VAL A 92 11.75 18.04 -8.41
C VAL A 92 11.47 16.68 -9.11
N TYR A 93 12.53 15.96 -9.51
CA TYR A 93 12.43 14.54 -9.84
C TYR A 93 12.00 13.76 -8.60
N TYR A 94 10.76 13.27 -8.59
CA TYR A 94 10.22 12.52 -7.46
C TYR A 94 10.53 11.03 -7.62
N TYR A 95 11.27 10.47 -6.65
CA TYR A 95 11.53 9.04 -6.53
C TYR A 95 10.88 8.51 -5.25
N GLY A 96 9.79 7.73 -5.38
CA GLY A 96 9.06 7.17 -4.24
C GLY A 96 9.87 6.16 -3.42
N CYS A 97 11.03 5.76 -3.93
CA CYS A 97 11.99 4.88 -3.26
C CYS A 97 12.57 5.49 -1.99
N ASP A 98 12.82 6.81 -1.95
CA ASP A 98 13.31 7.45 -0.73
C ASP A 98 12.27 7.36 0.38
N ALA A 99 10.99 7.56 0.04
CA ALA A 99 9.87 7.38 0.97
C ALA A 99 9.72 5.92 1.42
N LEU A 100 9.90 4.97 0.49
CA LEU A 100 9.90 3.53 0.78
C LEU A 100 10.99 3.18 1.80
N PHE A 101 12.25 3.57 1.57
CA PHE A 101 13.37 3.25 2.46
C PHE A 101 13.39 4.09 3.75
N THR A 102 12.73 5.25 3.77
CA THR A 102 12.51 6.01 5.01
C THR A 102 11.54 5.28 5.92
N ARG A 103 10.47 4.69 5.35
CA ARG A 103 9.47 3.95 6.12
C ARG A 103 9.92 2.54 6.47
N HIS A 104 10.63 1.89 5.56
CA HIS A 104 11.06 0.49 5.64
C HIS A 104 12.57 0.38 5.42
N PRO A 105 13.39 0.79 6.40
CA PRO A 105 14.85 0.67 6.31
C PRO A 105 15.32 -0.78 6.19
N GLU A 106 14.53 -1.75 6.67
CA GLU A 106 14.78 -3.18 6.56
C GLU A 106 14.73 -3.71 5.12
N ALA A 107 14.01 -3.04 4.22
CA ALA A 107 13.97 -3.38 2.81
C ALA A 107 15.26 -2.94 2.08
N ARG A 108 16.07 -2.09 2.71
CA ARG A 108 17.40 -1.74 2.21
C ARG A 108 18.32 -2.93 2.46
N LEU A 109 18.63 -3.66 1.40
CA LEU A 109 19.74 -4.60 1.41
C LEU A 109 21.00 -3.88 1.95
N PRO A 110 21.82 -4.54 2.81
CA PRO A 110 23.15 -4.01 3.12
C PRO A 110 23.85 -3.68 1.80
N PRO A 111 24.61 -2.57 1.73
CA PRO A 111 25.28 -2.17 0.49
C PRO A 111 26.01 -3.39 -0.05
N CYS A 112 25.68 -3.81 -1.27
CA CYS A 112 26.31 -4.94 -1.93
C CYS A 112 27.83 -4.78 -1.82
N GLU A 113 28.46 -5.58 -0.96
CA GLU A 113 29.91 -5.75 -0.84
C GLU A 113 30.48 -6.51 -2.06
N SER A 114 29.84 -6.37 -3.21
CA SER A 114 30.21 -7.00 -4.48
C SER A 114 30.52 -5.99 -5.59
N ALA A 115 30.64 -4.70 -5.27
CA ALA A 115 31.12 -3.67 -6.19
C ALA A 115 32.61 -3.32 -6.02
N SER A 116 33.40 -4.13 -5.29
CA SER A 116 34.85 -3.96 -5.18
C SER A 116 35.61 -5.28 -5.16
N ARG A 117 35.54 -6.04 -6.26
CA ARG A 117 36.63 -6.95 -6.67
C ARG A 117 36.77 -6.91 -8.18
N HIS A 118 37.72 -6.08 -8.61
CA HIS A 118 38.41 -6.00 -9.91
C HIS A 118 37.60 -5.79 -11.18
#